data_AF-A6EFF3-F1
#
_entry.id   AF-A6EFF3-F1
#
_cell.length_a   1.000
_cell.length_b   1.000
_cell.length_c   1.000
_cell.angle_alpha   90.00
_cell.angle_beta   90.00
_cell.angle_gamma   90.00
#
_symmetry.space_group_name_H-M   'P 1'
#
loop_
_entity.id
_entity.type
_entity.pdbx_description
1 polymer ?
#
loop_
_entity_poly.entity_id
_entity_poly.type
_entity_poly.pdbx_seq_one_letter_code
_entity_poly.pdbx_strand_id
1 'polypeptide(L)'
;MKLLNKWTGLGLLILGMVLTGIFYSYSEQSVPAGEAGTEEEQTPAEEDERQVSMFIGDFAYLIKGKLLDPKSKAEYDRLPDTLVILGYGDQLYHLPDSATLKAATGGDGTVTGFGAPGFRYSLFDEPKSSAYIHSVEPNFETKWDACLTYLQLAEAGKAEFPVYAIGKQPSIQLMIDVDSYSDRYAPYFDTFYTKEIPLQIKEHLVTFFKSEKGEGYHFITKDQRKHSSLVRMGSFTGLNKQELACVVQKEGESGGGYTETLLVFAYNHSGEVYLLYSEDFYQKVLLETVYEDPEERWDDRVYMDSNEKIKPDFEAIRIKIADQPDLVYVYKTGFDEMKKYVQLPLADLQDSE
;
A
#
# COMPACT_ATOMS: atom_id res chain seq x y z
N MET A 1 7.17 -56.38 3.13
CA MET A 1 7.25 -55.05 3.77
C MET A 1 6.16 -54.09 3.24
N LYS A 2 4.87 -54.50 3.27
CA LYS A 2 3.73 -53.70 2.76
C LYS A 2 2.46 -53.80 3.62
N LEU A 3 2.58 -54.25 4.88
CA LEU A 3 1.43 -54.45 5.79
C LEU A 3 1.46 -53.55 7.04
N LEU A 4 2.52 -52.75 7.25
CA LEU A 4 2.64 -51.89 8.42
C LEU A 4 1.97 -50.51 8.28
N ASN A 5 1.60 -50.10 7.06
CA ASN A 5 1.09 -48.74 6.79
C ASN A 5 -0.43 -48.57 6.91
N LYS A 6 -1.20 -49.64 7.16
CA LYS A 6 -2.66 -49.55 7.30
C LYS A 6 -3.13 -49.37 8.75
N TRP A 7 -2.27 -49.65 9.73
CA TRP A 7 -2.63 -49.55 11.16
C TRP A 7 -2.33 -48.16 11.76
N THR A 8 -1.38 -47.42 11.18
CA THR A 8 -1.04 -46.05 11.59
C THR A 8 -2.13 -45.03 11.22
N GLY A 9 -2.78 -45.21 10.07
CA GLY A 9 -3.89 -44.34 9.64
C GLY A 9 -5.16 -44.47 10.50
N LEU A 10 -5.49 -45.69 10.95
CA LEU A 10 -6.66 -45.93 11.79
C LEU A 10 -6.46 -45.40 13.22
N GLY A 11 -5.23 -45.49 13.75
CA GLY A 11 -4.89 -44.97 15.08
C GLY A 11 -5.02 -43.45 15.17
N LEU A 12 -4.62 -42.71 14.13
CA LEU A 12 -4.74 -41.25 14.08
C LEU A 12 -6.20 -40.78 13.97
N LEU A 13 -7.05 -41.54 13.28
CA LEU A 13 -8.47 -41.21 13.13
C LEU A 13 -9.26 -41.42 14.42
N ILE A 14 -8.94 -42.47 15.19
CA ILE A 14 -9.53 -42.73 16.50
C ILE A 14 -9.05 -41.69 17.52
N LEU A 15 -7.77 -41.31 17.50
CA LEU A 15 -7.25 -40.25 18.37
C LEU A 15 -7.92 -38.89 18.10
N GLY A 16 -8.16 -38.58 16.83
CA GLY A 16 -8.87 -37.36 16.42
C GLY A 16 -10.31 -37.29 16.94
N MET A 17 -11.06 -38.40 16.90
CA MET A 17 -12.45 -38.45 17.41
C MET A 17 -12.53 -38.41 18.94
N VAL A 18 -11.56 -39.02 19.64
CA VAL A 18 -11.51 -38.96 21.12
C VAL A 18 -11.19 -37.54 21.60
N LEU A 19 -10.29 -36.82 20.92
CA LEU A 19 -9.95 -35.44 21.27
C LEU A 19 -11.10 -34.45 20.99
N THR A 20 -11.87 -34.64 19.91
CA THR A 20 -13.07 -33.82 19.63
C THR A 20 -14.22 -34.11 20.60
N GLY A 21 -14.40 -35.37 21.03
CA GLY A 21 -15.41 -35.73 22.03
C GLY A 21 -15.11 -35.16 23.44
N ILE A 22 -13.84 -35.09 23.83
CA ILE A 22 -13.42 -34.49 25.11
C ILE A 22 -13.58 -32.97 25.07
N PHE A 23 -13.31 -32.31 23.93
CA PHE A 23 -13.51 -30.87 23.76
C PHE A 23 -15.00 -30.48 23.84
N TYR A 24 -15.89 -31.28 23.25
CA TYR A 24 -17.33 -31.05 23.33
C TYR A 24 -17.88 -31.27 24.75
N SER A 25 -17.38 -32.29 25.46
CA SER A 25 -17.83 -32.63 26.82
C SER A 25 -17.39 -31.60 27.88
N TYR A 26 -16.33 -30.82 27.62
CA TYR A 26 -15.92 -29.71 28.50
C TYR A 26 -16.68 -28.40 28.25
N SER A 27 -17.34 -28.25 27.09
CA SER A 27 -18.10 -27.04 26.76
C SER A 27 -19.52 -27.00 27.34
N GLU A 28 -20.03 -28.11 27.90
CA GLU A 28 -21.42 -28.22 28.40
C GLU A 28 -21.55 -28.40 29.92
N GLN A 29 -20.51 -28.19 30.73
CA GLN A 29 -20.62 -28.24 32.20
C GLN A 29 -20.23 -26.92 32.87
N SER A 30 -21.21 -26.03 33.03
CA SER A 30 -21.67 -25.54 34.35
C SER A 30 -22.57 -24.31 34.24
N VAL A 31 -23.88 -24.52 34.35
CA VAL A 31 -24.78 -23.49 34.93
C VAL A 31 -25.55 -24.17 36.06
N PRO A 32 -25.19 -23.93 37.34
CA PRO A 32 -26.07 -24.25 38.44
C PRO A 32 -27.18 -23.20 38.51
N ALA A 33 -28.41 -23.67 38.57
CA ALA A 33 -29.58 -22.82 38.76
C ALA A 33 -29.68 -22.34 40.23
N GLY A 34 -29.68 -21.02 40.40
CA GLY A 34 -30.47 -20.30 41.40
C GLY A 34 -29.81 -20.02 42.76
N GLU A 35 -29.55 -18.74 43.04
CA GLU A 35 -30.04 -18.08 44.25
C GLU A 35 -30.24 -16.59 43.98
N ALA A 36 -31.43 -16.09 44.31
CA ALA A 36 -31.86 -14.72 44.09
C ALA A 36 -31.16 -13.77 45.07
N GLY A 37 -30.21 -12.99 44.57
CA GLY A 37 -29.58 -11.87 45.27
C GLY A 37 -29.82 -10.58 44.50
N THR A 38 -30.37 -9.58 45.16
CA THR A 38 -30.64 -8.25 44.62
C THR A 38 -29.33 -7.47 44.63
N GLU A 39 -28.55 -7.47 43.55
CA GLU A 39 -27.35 -6.63 43.44
C GLU A 39 -27.24 -6.02 42.04
N GLU A 40 -27.20 -4.68 42.07
CA GLU A 40 -26.89 -3.69 41.05
C GLU A 40 -26.72 -4.17 39.61
N GLU A 41 -27.60 -3.67 38.75
CA GLU A 41 -27.46 -3.65 37.30
C GLU A 41 -26.18 -2.87 36.94
N GLN A 42 -25.03 -3.54 37.01
CA GLN A 42 -23.82 -3.12 36.32
C GLN A 42 -24.15 -3.19 34.84
N THR A 43 -24.47 -2.04 34.27
CA THR A 43 -24.38 -1.82 32.84
C THR A 43 -23.00 -2.34 32.42
N PRO A 44 -22.89 -3.29 31.48
CA PRO A 44 -21.59 -3.70 30.97
C PRO A 44 -20.91 -2.42 30.52
N ALA A 45 -19.71 -2.14 31.01
CA ALA A 45 -18.87 -1.14 30.38
C ALA A 45 -18.80 -1.55 28.91
N GLU A 46 -19.32 -0.70 28.01
CA GLU A 46 -19.08 -0.88 26.59
C GLU A 46 -17.56 -0.99 26.45
N GLU A 47 -17.07 -2.18 26.13
CA GLU A 47 -15.68 -2.38 25.77
C GLU A 47 -15.47 -1.48 24.55
N ASP A 48 -14.73 -0.38 24.72
CA ASP A 48 -14.36 0.55 23.66
C ASP A 48 -13.42 -0.20 22.68
N GLU A 49 -14.00 -1.06 21.84
CA GLU A 49 -13.29 -1.86 20.86
C GLU A 49 -12.66 -0.91 19.84
N ARG A 50 -11.33 -0.92 19.76
CA ARG A 50 -10.60 -0.04 18.87
C ARG A 50 -10.89 -0.45 17.44
N GLN A 51 -11.36 0.48 16.62
CA GLN A 51 -11.67 0.14 15.24
C GLN A 51 -10.42 0.25 14.36
N VAL A 52 -10.30 -0.70 13.45
CA VAL A 52 -9.16 -0.84 12.56
C VAL A 52 -9.24 0.16 11.40
N SER A 53 -8.11 0.67 10.97
CA SER A 53 -7.99 1.59 9.84
C SER A 53 -6.72 1.31 9.04
N MET A 54 -6.81 1.49 7.73
CA MET A 54 -5.75 1.28 6.76
C MET A 54 -5.24 2.63 6.24
N PHE A 55 -3.92 2.80 6.21
CA PHE A 55 -3.29 3.97 5.62
C PHE A 55 -3.20 3.85 4.10
N ILE A 56 -3.70 4.84 3.36
CA ILE A 56 -3.67 4.88 1.89
C ILE A 56 -2.71 5.92 1.31
N GLY A 57 -2.06 6.72 2.16
CA GLY A 57 -1.13 7.75 1.71
C GLY A 57 0.20 7.19 1.20
N ASP A 58 1.00 8.08 0.62
CA ASP A 58 2.37 7.76 0.19
C ASP A 58 3.30 7.62 1.39
N PHE A 59 3.23 8.57 2.31
CA PHE A 59 3.87 8.49 3.62
C PHE A 59 3.17 9.40 4.63
N ALA A 60 3.23 9.01 5.90
CA ALA A 60 2.89 9.87 7.03
C ALA A 60 3.80 9.55 8.21
N TYR A 61 3.83 10.43 9.21
CA TYR A 61 4.58 10.21 10.44
C TYR A 61 3.62 9.88 11.56
N LEU A 62 3.85 8.76 12.25
CA LEU A 62 3.22 8.55 13.55
C LEU A 62 4.13 9.19 14.60
N ILE A 63 3.61 10.14 15.36
CA ILE A 63 4.39 10.96 16.29
C ILE A 63 3.91 10.78 17.73
N LYS A 64 4.79 11.07 18.69
CA LYS A 64 4.46 11.07 20.12
C LYS A 64 3.29 12.01 20.40
N GLY A 65 2.35 11.55 21.22
CA GLY A 65 1.36 12.39 21.88
C GLY A 65 1.96 13.14 23.08
N LYS A 66 1.15 13.90 23.83
CA LYS A 66 1.65 14.68 24.97
C LYS A 66 2.03 13.77 26.16
N LEU A 67 3.05 14.18 26.92
CA LEU A 67 3.34 13.58 28.22
C LEU A 67 2.23 13.93 29.22
N LEU A 68 1.71 12.92 29.92
CA LEU A 68 0.66 13.07 30.94
C LEU A 68 1.21 12.93 32.37
N ASP A 69 2.21 12.07 32.57
CA ASP A 69 2.88 11.88 33.87
C ASP A 69 4.33 12.43 33.84
N PRO A 70 4.63 13.54 34.54
CA PRO A 70 5.98 14.10 34.65
C PRO A 70 7.03 13.11 35.18
N LYS A 71 6.65 12.08 35.95
CA LYS A 71 7.60 11.08 36.47
C LYS A 71 8.20 10.22 35.37
N SER A 72 7.49 10.05 34.24
CA SER A 72 7.96 9.31 33.08
C SER A 72 8.67 10.18 32.05
N LYS A 73 8.99 11.45 32.37
CA LYS A 73 9.68 12.36 31.45
C LYS A 73 10.98 11.79 30.88
N ALA A 74 11.80 11.14 31.71
CA ALA A 74 13.07 10.57 31.25
C ALA A 74 12.88 9.39 30.27
N GLU A 75 11.82 8.59 30.44
CA GLU A 75 11.47 7.50 29.53
C GLU A 75 10.91 8.06 28.21
N TYR A 76 10.02 9.06 28.30
CA TYR A 76 9.41 9.74 27.17
C TYR A 76 10.40 10.52 26.30
N ASP A 77 11.35 11.24 26.91
CA ASP A 77 12.35 12.05 26.21
C ASP A 77 13.42 11.20 25.51
N ARG A 78 13.59 9.93 25.92
CA ARG A 78 14.52 8.99 25.24
C ARG A 78 14.00 8.50 23.91
N LEU A 79 12.68 8.54 23.70
CA LEU A 79 12.04 8.11 22.46
C LEU A 79 12.04 9.26 21.43
N PRO A 80 12.23 8.96 20.13
CA PRO A 80 12.15 9.97 19.09
C PRO A 80 10.74 10.56 18.98
N ASP A 81 10.63 11.81 18.52
CA ASP A 81 9.34 12.47 18.25
C ASP A 81 8.55 11.78 17.15
N THR A 82 9.24 11.32 16.10
CA THR A 82 8.70 10.42 15.09
C THR A 82 8.92 8.98 15.53
N LEU A 83 7.83 8.25 15.76
CA LEU A 83 7.84 6.86 16.21
C LEU A 83 7.98 5.88 15.04
N VAL A 84 7.42 6.22 13.88
CA VAL A 84 7.46 5.40 12.66
C VAL A 84 7.00 6.23 11.45
N ILE A 85 7.47 5.85 10.26
CA ILE A 85 6.96 6.34 8.98
C ILE A 85 5.94 5.32 8.48
N LEU A 86 4.69 5.75 8.36
CA LEU A 86 3.61 4.97 7.79
C LEU A 86 3.76 4.91 6.28
N GLY A 87 3.60 3.70 5.72
CA GLY A 87 3.52 3.44 4.30
C GLY A 87 2.16 2.85 3.92
N TYR A 88 1.85 2.93 2.62
CA TYR A 88 0.59 2.42 2.08
C TYR A 88 0.30 0.98 2.53
N GLY A 89 -0.91 0.76 3.05
CA GLY A 89 -1.38 -0.51 3.57
C GLY A 89 -0.99 -0.80 5.01
N ASP A 90 -0.28 0.10 5.70
CA ASP A 90 -0.05 -0.02 7.14
C ASP A 90 -1.39 0.06 7.90
N GLN A 91 -1.56 -0.85 8.86
CA GLN A 91 -2.76 -0.97 9.68
C GLN A 91 -2.56 -0.31 11.04
N LEU A 92 -3.52 0.48 11.47
CA LEU A 92 -3.57 1.08 12.82
C LEU A 92 -4.96 0.88 13.42
N TYR A 93 -5.04 0.89 14.74
CA TYR A 93 -6.28 0.85 15.49
C TYR A 93 -6.56 2.23 16.06
N HIS A 94 -7.66 2.85 15.67
CA HIS A 94 -8.04 4.14 16.25
C HIS A 94 -8.82 3.92 17.54
N LEU A 95 -8.59 4.78 18.52
CA LEU A 95 -9.32 4.72 19.79
C LEU A 95 -10.70 5.37 19.63
N PRO A 96 -11.81 4.73 20.05
CA PRO A 96 -13.15 5.30 19.99
C PRO A 96 -13.25 6.58 20.82
N ASP A 97 -14.15 7.44 20.39
CA ASP A 97 -14.19 8.85 20.79
C ASP A 97 -14.68 9.12 22.22
N SER A 98 -15.02 8.10 23.04
CA SER A 98 -15.39 8.30 24.46
C SER A 98 -14.23 8.93 25.26
N ALA A 99 -12.97 8.68 24.85
CA ALA A 99 -11.74 9.26 25.40
C ALA A 99 -11.28 10.56 24.71
N THR A 100 -11.84 10.92 23.54
CA THR A 100 -11.48 12.11 22.74
C THR A 100 -12.59 13.18 22.67
N LEU A 101 -13.84 12.88 23.03
CA LEU A 101 -15.01 13.77 22.90
C LEU A 101 -15.13 14.92 23.92
N LYS A 102 -14.29 14.99 24.96
CA LYS A 102 -14.33 16.13 25.90
C LYS A 102 -13.67 17.42 25.38
N ALA A 103 -13.11 17.42 24.17
CA ALA A 103 -12.42 18.59 23.61
C ALA A 103 -13.07 19.20 22.33
N ALA A 104 -14.09 18.57 21.73
CA ALA A 104 -14.63 18.98 20.42
C ALA A 104 -16.15 19.18 20.36
N THR A 105 -16.82 19.51 21.48
CA THR A 105 -18.25 19.88 21.45
C THR A 105 -18.42 21.34 21.03
N GLY A 106 -18.44 21.55 19.71
CA GLY A 106 -19.18 22.65 19.09
C GLY A 106 -20.59 22.18 18.76
N GLY A 107 -21.57 22.53 19.60
CA GLY A 107 -23.00 22.80 19.34
C GLY A 107 -23.92 21.96 18.42
N ASP A 108 -23.44 21.02 17.62
CA ASP A 108 -24.22 20.46 16.50
C ASP A 108 -24.34 18.92 16.51
N GLY A 109 -23.39 18.21 17.13
CA GLY A 109 -23.50 16.76 17.32
C GLY A 109 -23.26 15.92 16.06
N THR A 110 -22.82 16.50 14.95
CA THR A 110 -22.29 15.71 13.81
C THR A 110 -20.84 15.30 14.06
N VAL A 111 -20.60 13.98 14.17
CA VAL A 111 -19.25 13.38 14.13
C VAL A 111 -18.84 13.27 12.67
N THR A 112 -18.02 14.21 12.21
CA THR A 112 -17.46 14.17 10.85
C THR A 112 -16.09 13.49 10.85
N GLY A 113 -16.06 12.23 10.39
CA GLY A 113 -14.93 11.65 9.66
C GLY A 113 -13.90 10.87 10.49
N PHE A 114 -13.71 9.61 10.13
CA PHE A 114 -12.47 8.87 10.39
C PHE A 114 -11.26 9.71 9.91
N GLY A 115 -10.15 9.71 10.63
CA GLY A 115 -8.87 10.21 10.09
C GLY A 115 -8.72 11.74 9.93
N ALA A 116 -9.39 12.57 10.72
CA ALA A 116 -9.00 13.97 10.92
C ALA A 116 -7.66 14.11 11.70
N PRO A 117 -6.90 15.21 11.54
CA PRO A 117 -5.77 15.51 12.41
C PRO A 117 -6.23 15.60 13.88
N GLY A 118 -5.82 14.65 14.72
CA GLY A 118 -6.23 14.59 16.14
C GLY A 118 -6.70 13.21 16.63
N PHE A 119 -6.91 12.25 15.73
CA PHE A 119 -7.15 10.86 16.15
C PHE A 119 -5.90 10.24 16.79
N ARG A 120 -6.16 9.38 17.76
CA ARG A 120 -5.17 8.64 18.54
C ARG A 120 -5.13 7.19 18.08
N TYR A 121 -3.94 6.63 17.94
CA TYR A 121 -3.73 5.34 17.31
C TYR A 121 -2.95 4.37 18.17
N SER A 122 -3.26 3.09 18.03
CA SER A 122 -2.52 1.96 18.55
C SER A 122 -2.15 1.00 17.42
N LEU A 123 -1.22 0.08 17.72
CA LEU A 123 -0.90 -1.05 16.84
C LEU A 123 -1.75 -2.28 17.14
N PHE A 124 -2.58 -2.22 18.20
CA PHE A 124 -3.35 -3.35 18.69
C PHE A 124 -4.79 -2.95 18.97
N ASP A 125 -5.69 -3.90 18.76
CA ASP A 125 -7.13 -3.89 19.07
C ASP A 125 -7.42 -3.66 20.56
N GLU A 126 -6.56 -4.18 21.43
CA GLU A 126 -6.65 -4.05 22.88
C GLU A 126 -5.27 -3.72 23.48
N PRO A 127 -5.20 -3.20 24.74
CA PRO A 127 -3.95 -3.02 25.44
C PRO A 127 -3.13 -4.31 25.53
N LYS A 128 -1.93 -4.34 24.94
CA LYS A 128 -1.03 -5.51 25.02
C LYS A 128 0.07 -5.30 26.05
N SER A 129 0.44 -6.37 26.76
CA SER A 129 1.57 -6.34 27.69
C SER A 129 2.91 -6.25 26.94
N SER A 130 3.93 -5.68 27.59
CA SER A 130 5.29 -5.61 27.05
C SER A 130 5.83 -7.00 26.66
N ALA A 131 5.50 -8.05 27.43
CA ALA A 131 5.90 -9.42 27.12
C ALA A 131 5.19 -9.96 25.86
N TYR A 132 3.90 -9.64 25.66
CA TYR A 132 3.17 -10.01 24.45
C TYR A 132 3.81 -9.36 23.21
N ILE A 133 4.05 -8.05 23.26
CA ILE A 133 4.65 -7.28 22.16
C ILE A 133 5.99 -7.88 21.68
N HIS A 134 6.86 -8.31 22.60
CA HIS A 134 8.14 -8.92 22.26
C HIS A 134 8.06 -10.41 21.88
N SER A 135 6.91 -11.08 22.08
CA SER A 135 6.79 -12.54 21.92
C SER A 135 6.00 -12.96 20.68
N VAL A 136 5.07 -12.14 20.19
CA VAL A 136 4.09 -12.59 19.18
C VAL A 136 4.53 -12.34 17.74
N GLU A 137 5.45 -11.41 17.46
CA GLU A 137 5.91 -11.17 16.08
C GLU A 137 7.43 -11.01 15.99
N PRO A 138 8.21 -12.11 15.99
CA PRO A 138 9.64 -12.06 15.67
C PRO A 138 9.94 -11.56 14.24
N ASN A 139 8.90 -11.40 13.40
CA ASN A 139 8.95 -10.81 12.07
C ASN A 139 8.33 -9.39 12.01
N PHE A 140 7.94 -8.80 13.14
CA PHE A 140 7.44 -7.43 13.16
C PHE A 140 8.54 -6.51 12.63
N GLU A 141 8.21 -5.67 11.66
CA GLU A 141 9.19 -4.82 11.01
C GLU A 141 9.85 -3.91 12.07
N THR A 142 11.19 -3.93 12.13
CA THR A 142 12.00 -3.08 13.04
C THR A 142 11.63 -1.59 12.97
N LYS A 143 10.96 -1.16 11.90
CA LYS A 143 10.40 0.20 11.78
C LYS A 143 9.44 0.58 12.91
N TRP A 144 8.84 -0.39 13.62
CA TRP A 144 7.85 -0.14 14.68
C TRP A 144 8.42 -0.12 16.10
N ASP A 145 9.69 -0.44 16.33
CA ASP A 145 10.26 -0.63 17.68
C ASP A 145 10.06 0.58 18.61
N ALA A 146 10.28 1.80 18.08
CA ALA A 146 10.07 3.02 18.84
C ALA A 146 8.59 3.23 19.17
N CYS A 147 7.68 2.92 18.24
CA CYS A 147 6.24 2.97 18.47
C CYS A 147 5.79 1.96 19.53
N LEU A 148 6.28 0.73 19.46
CA LEU A 148 5.98 -0.32 20.45
C LEU A 148 6.41 0.09 21.85
N THR A 149 7.62 0.65 21.99
CA THR A 149 8.13 1.14 23.27
C THR A 149 7.29 2.33 23.78
N TYR A 150 6.88 3.23 22.89
CA TYR A 150 6.03 4.37 23.24
C TYR A 150 4.63 3.93 23.70
N LEU A 151 4.02 2.93 23.05
CA LEU A 151 2.70 2.43 23.41
C LEU A 151 2.67 1.92 24.86
N GLN A 152 3.77 1.40 25.40
CA GLN A 152 3.84 1.02 26.82
C GLN A 152 3.61 2.21 27.76
N LEU A 153 4.08 3.41 27.39
CA LEU A 153 3.81 4.64 28.14
C LEU A 153 2.36 5.11 27.96
N ALA A 154 1.82 4.98 26.75
CA ALA A 154 0.45 5.40 26.44
C ALA A 154 -0.60 4.51 27.12
N GLU A 155 -0.46 3.19 27.04
CA GLU A 155 -1.34 2.19 27.67
C GLU A 155 -1.30 2.29 29.21
N ALA A 156 -0.17 2.71 29.78
CA ALA A 156 -0.05 2.99 31.21
C ALA A 156 -0.61 4.37 31.64
N GLY A 157 -1.18 5.15 30.71
CA GLY A 157 -1.71 6.50 30.98
C GLY A 157 -0.64 7.56 31.27
N LYS A 158 0.64 7.25 31.00
CA LYS A 158 1.78 8.17 31.24
C LYS A 158 1.96 9.17 30.09
N ALA A 159 1.47 8.84 28.91
CA ALA A 159 1.47 9.70 27.73
C ALA A 159 0.15 9.52 26.95
N GLU A 160 -0.19 10.47 26.08
CA GLU A 160 -1.26 10.27 25.11
C GLU A 160 -0.83 9.25 24.06
N PHE A 161 -1.79 8.53 23.48
CA PHE A 161 -1.53 7.67 22.32
C PHE A 161 -0.96 8.48 21.14
N PRO A 162 -0.15 7.84 20.27
CA PRO A 162 0.37 8.47 19.07
C PRO A 162 -0.70 9.08 18.19
N VAL A 163 -0.32 10.13 17.48
CA VAL A 163 -1.15 10.76 16.43
C VAL A 163 -0.41 10.66 15.11
N TYR A 164 -1.12 10.49 14.00
CA TYR A 164 -0.47 10.58 12.69
C TYR A 164 -0.44 12.05 12.22
N ALA A 165 0.61 12.41 11.49
CA ALA A 165 0.86 13.74 10.96
C ALA A 165 1.36 13.66 9.52
N ILE A 166 0.81 14.51 8.65
CA ILE A 166 1.20 14.63 7.23
C ILE A 166 1.85 16.01 7.02
N GLY A 167 3.13 16.15 7.36
CA GLY A 167 3.91 17.36 7.11
C GLY A 167 3.19 18.68 7.47
N LYS A 168 3.34 19.72 6.62
CA LYS A 168 2.67 21.03 6.76
C LYS A 168 1.35 21.15 5.98
N GLN A 169 0.86 20.07 5.39
CA GLN A 169 -0.35 20.13 4.56
C GLN A 169 -1.60 19.79 5.40
N PRO A 170 -2.70 20.56 5.26
CA PRO A 170 -3.90 20.33 6.03
C PRO A 170 -4.69 19.11 5.52
N SER A 171 -5.18 18.31 6.48
CA SER A 171 -6.46 17.59 6.44
C SER A 171 -6.82 16.74 5.21
N ILE A 172 -5.90 15.93 4.68
CA ILE A 172 -6.30 14.82 3.81
C ILE A 172 -6.56 13.60 4.69
N GLN A 173 -7.77 13.05 4.63
CA GLN A 173 -8.10 11.79 5.27
C GLN A 173 -7.36 10.65 4.54
N LEU A 174 -6.26 10.19 5.13
CA LEU A 174 -5.46 9.08 4.59
C LEU A 174 -5.64 7.77 5.37
N MET A 175 -6.49 7.79 6.40
CA MET A 175 -6.92 6.60 7.12
C MET A 175 -8.36 6.27 6.71
N ILE A 176 -8.58 5.07 6.19
CA ILE A 176 -9.89 4.55 5.81
C ILE A 176 -10.17 3.25 6.55
N ASP A 177 -11.44 2.83 6.62
CA ASP A 177 -11.80 1.53 7.17
C ASP A 177 -11.31 0.38 6.27
N VAL A 178 -11.24 -0.82 6.85
CA VAL A 178 -10.70 -2.01 6.19
C VAL A 178 -11.57 -2.44 5.00
N ASP A 179 -12.89 -2.28 5.07
CA ASP A 179 -13.80 -2.68 3.98
C ASP A 179 -13.59 -1.76 2.77
N SER A 180 -13.56 -0.44 2.99
CA SER A 180 -13.24 0.55 1.95
C SER A 180 -11.88 0.29 1.30
N TYR A 181 -10.86 -0.08 2.10
CA TYR A 181 -9.55 -0.43 1.57
C TYR A 181 -9.60 -1.72 0.73
N SER A 182 -10.25 -2.75 1.26
CA SER A 182 -10.36 -4.08 0.66
C SER A 182 -11.14 -4.06 -0.66
N ASP A 183 -12.15 -3.19 -0.77
CA ASP A 183 -12.98 -3.07 -1.97
C ASP A 183 -12.35 -2.16 -3.03
N ARG A 184 -11.68 -1.07 -2.60
CA ARG A 184 -11.21 -0.04 -3.53
C ARG A 184 -9.78 -0.25 -4.00
N TYR A 185 -8.89 -0.68 -3.12
CA TYR A 185 -7.45 -0.64 -3.41
C TYR A 185 -6.74 -1.97 -3.28
N ALA A 186 -7.06 -2.79 -2.26
CA ALA A 186 -6.43 -4.09 -2.07
C ALA A 186 -6.43 -4.99 -3.32
N PRO A 187 -7.47 -5.03 -4.18
CA PRO A 187 -7.49 -5.90 -5.35
C PRO A 187 -6.45 -5.53 -6.41
N TYR A 188 -5.89 -4.32 -6.35
CA TYR A 188 -4.97 -3.79 -7.36
C TYR A 188 -3.57 -3.51 -6.80
N PHE A 189 -3.45 -3.16 -5.50
CA PHE A 189 -2.22 -2.66 -4.90
C PHE A 189 -1.75 -3.48 -3.68
N ASP A 190 -1.89 -4.81 -3.72
CA ASP A 190 -1.48 -5.71 -2.63
C ASP A 190 0.01 -6.13 -2.68
N THR A 191 0.65 -5.98 -3.83
CA THR A 191 2.00 -6.45 -4.10
C THR A 191 3.01 -5.35 -3.77
N PHE A 192 4.19 -5.71 -3.24
CA PHE A 192 5.21 -4.76 -2.75
C PHE A 192 5.39 -3.54 -3.67
N TYR A 193 5.44 -3.78 -4.97
CA TYR A 193 5.78 -2.77 -5.93
C TYR A 193 4.60 -1.88 -6.37
N THR A 194 3.38 -2.41 -6.35
CA THR A 194 2.18 -1.61 -6.63
C THR A 194 1.82 -0.72 -5.44
N LYS A 195 2.28 -1.07 -4.23
CA LYS A 195 2.17 -0.22 -3.03
C LYS A 195 2.97 1.07 -3.14
N GLU A 196 4.08 1.09 -3.88
CA GLU A 196 4.95 2.26 -4.05
C GLU A 196 4.39 3.31 -5.04
N ILE A 197 3.32 2.98 -5.79
CA ILE A 197 2.68 3.91 -6.71
C ILE A 197 2.07 5.09 -5.94
N PRO A 198 2.30 6.36 -6.31
CA PRO A 198 1.71 7.50 -5.61
C PRO A 198 0.17 7.45 -5.53
N LEU A 199 -0.41 7.81 -4.39
CA LEU A 199 -1.86 7.71 -4.13
C LEU A 199 -2.69 8.36 -5.23
N GLN A 200 -2.31 9.56 -5.69
CA GLN A 200 -3.05 10.27 -6.74
C GLN A 200 -3.07 9.44 -8.04
N ILE A 201 -1.98 8.76 -8.37
CA ILE A 201 -1.94 7.84 -9.51
C ILE A 201 -2.75 6.59 -9.23
N LYS A 202 -2.70 6.02 -8.01
CA LYS A 202 -3.54 4.88 -7.62
C LYS A 202 -5.02 5.18 -7.86
N GLU A 203 -5.50 6.38 -7.50
CA GLU A 203 -6.88 6.78 -7.73
C GLU A 203 -7.27 6.79 -9.21
N HIS A 204 -6.39 7.30 -10.08
CA HIS A 204 -6.61 7.30 -11.52
C HIS A 204 -6.59 5.89 -12.12
N LEU A 205 -5.69 5.03 -11.63
CA LEU A 205 -5.61 3.63 -12.05
C LEU A 205 -6.84 2.85 -11.61
N VAL A 206 -7.37 3.06 -10.39
CA VAL A 206 -8.64 2.46 -9.96
C VAL A 206 -9.78 2.89 -10.89
N THR A 207 -9.87 4.18 -11.24
CA THR A 207 -10.86 4.66 -12.21
C THR A 207 -10.67 3.98 -13.57
N PHE A 208 -9.43 3.81 -14.04
CA PHE A 208 -9.13 3.09 -15.27
C PHE A 208 -9.61 1.63 -15.21
N PHE A 209 -9.20 0.86 -14.20
CA PHE A 209 -9.56 -0.56 -14.05
C PHE A 209 -11.07 -0.80 -13.91
N LYS A 210 -11.81 0.18 -13.40
CA LYS A 210 -13.28 0.15 -13.29
C LYS A 210 -14.01 0.71 -14.51
N SER A 211 -13.30 1.22 -15.51
CA SER A 211 -13.89 1.74 -16.75
C SER A 211 -14.10 0.64 -17.79
N GLU A 212 -14.99 0.85 -18.76
CA GLU A 212 -15.19 -0.07 -19.89
C GLU A 212 -13.88 -0.36 -20.67
N LYS A 213 -12.98 0.63 -20.77
CA LYS A 213 -11.68 0.46 -21.44
C LYS A 213 -10.72 -0.40 -20.62
N GLY A 214 -10.68 -0.18 -19.30
CA GLY A 214 -9.74 -0.85 -18.41
C GLY A 214 -10.26 -2.15 -17.79
N GLU A 215 -11.51 -2.53 -18.07
CA GLU A 215 -12.06 -3.80 -17.59
C GLU A 215 -11.19 -4.99 -18.03
N GLY A 216 -10.81 -5.82 -17.07
CA GLY A 216 -9.93 -6.99 -17.26
C GLY A 216 -8.43 -6.66 -17.26
N TYR A 217 -8.04 -5.38 -17.26
CA TYR A 217 -6.65 -5.01 -17.06
C TYR A 217 -6.23 -5.17 -15.60
N HIS A 218 -5.00 -5.61 -15.39
CA HIS A 218 -4.40 -5.80 -14.08
C HIS A 218 -2.87 -5.66 -14.16
N PHE A 219 -2.23 -5.46 -13.00
CA PHE A 219 -0.77 -5.46 -12.92
C PHE A 219 -0.18 -6.85 -13.17
N ILE A 220 0.98 -6.88 -13.80
CA ILE A 220 1.71 -8.11 -14.12
C ILE A 220 2.42 -8.60 -12.86
N THR A 221 1.81 -9.53 -12.12
CA THR A 221 2.36 -10.04 -10.85
C THR A 221 2.96 -11.44 -10.94
N LYS A 222 2.69 -12.18 -12.03
CA LYS A 222 2.96 -13.63 -12.11
C LYS A 222 4.14 -14.03 -12.98
N ASP A 223 4.75 -13.12 -13.74
CA ASP A 223 5.89 -13.46 -14.58
C ASP A 223 7.24 -13.05 -13.96
N GLN A 224 8.33 -13.49 -14.59
CA GLN A 224 9.70 -13.34 -14.06
C GLN A 224 10.29 -11.93 -14.27
N ARG A 225 9.54 -10.97 -14.82
CA ARG A 225 10.05 -9.61 -15.05
C ARG A 225 10.26 -8.89 -13.72
N LYS A 226 11.33 -8.10 -13.65
CA LYS A 226 11.59 -7.23 -12.50
C LYS A 226 10.55 -6.11 -12.48
N HIS A 227 10.18 -5.67 -11.28
CA HIS A 227 9.28 -4.53 -11.10
C HIS A 227 9.75 -3.27 -11.85
N SER A 228 11.04 -2.94 -11.75
CA SER A 228 11.61 -1.77 -12.42
C SER A 228 11.44 -1.79 -13.94
N SER A 229 11.12 -2.96 -14.51
CA SER A 229 10.81 -3.15 -15.93
C SER A 229 9.33 -3.03 -16.27
N LEU A 230 8.46 -2.74 -15.29
CA LEU A 230 7.01 -2.69 -15.44
C LEU A 230 6.41 -1.39 -14.90
N VAL A 231 7.03 -0.77 -13.91
CA VAL A 231 6.66 0.55 -13.39
C VAL A 231 7.92 1.37 -13.23
N ARG A 232 7.86 2.64 -13.66
CA ARG A 232 8.99 3.55 -13.66
C ARG A 232 8.56 4.96 -13.28
N MET A 233 9.17 5.50 -12.23
CA MET A 233 9.15 6.92 -11.94
C MET A 233 10.25 7.63 -12.74
N GLY A 234 9.98 8.83 -13.26
CA GLY A 234 10.95 9.60 -14.03
C GLY A 234 10.60 11.08 -14.14
N SER A 235 11.43 11.83 -14.87
CA SER A 235 11.17 13.22 -15.25
C SER A 235 10.96 13.35 -16.77
N PHE A 236 9.82 12.87 -17.26
CA PHE A 236 9.58 12.76 -18.71
C PHE A 236 9.22 14.10 -19.37
N THR A 237 8.68 15.07 -18.61
CA THR A 237 8.33 16.39 -19.15
C THR A 237 9.25 17.52 -18.67
N GLY A 238 10.11 17.26 -17.68
CA GLY A 238 11.04 18.24 -17.09
C GLY A 238 10.40 19.41 -16.35
N LEU A 239 9.07 19.43 -16.17
CA LEU A 239 8.31 20.55 -15.59
C LEU A 239 8.20 20.52 -14.05
N ASN A 240 9.19 19.98 -13.34
CA ASN A 240 9.09 19.67 -11.90
C ASN A 240 7.84 18.85 -11.53
N LYS A 241 7.29 18.11 -12.49
CA LYS A 241 6.24 17.11 -12.26
C LYS A 241 6.90 15.81 -11.87
N GLN A 242 6.21 15.02 -11.06
CA GLN A 242 6.57 13.63 -10.88
C GLN A 242 5.75 12.84 -11.91
N GLU A 243 6.41 11.99 -12.68
CA GLU A 243 5.76 11.17 -13.69
C GLU A 243 6.01 9.69 -13.44
N LEU A 244 5.03 8.88 -13.82
CA LEU A 244 5.06 7.43 -13.70
C LEU A 244 4.63 6.80 -15.02
N ALA A 245 5.46 5.90 -15.53
CA ALA A 245 5.09 4.97 -16.59
C ALA A 245 4.81 3.60 -15.97
N CYS A 246 3.70 2.96 -16.33
CA CYS A 246 3.43 1.58 -15.93
C CYS A 246 2.84 0.76 -17.07
N VAL A 247 3.12 -0.54 -17.03
CA VAL A 247 2.55 -1.53 -17.93
C VAL A 247 1.51 -2.35 -17.18
N VAL A 248 0.32 -2.42 -17.73
CA VAL A 248 -0.78 -3.27 -17.26
C VAL A 248 -1.13 -4.28 -18.34
N GLN A 249 -1.58 -5.47 -17.97
CA GLN A 249 -1.94 -6.52 -18.92
C GLN A 249 -3.41 -6.86 -18.87
N LYS A 250 -3.95 -7.29 -20.01
CA LYS A 250 -5.24 -7.94 -20.14
C LYS A 250 -5.03 -9.28 -20.84
N GLU A 251 -5.33 -10.35 -20.13
CA GLU A 251 -5.42 -11.69 -20.73
C GLU A 251 -6.85 -11.85 -21.27
N GLY A 252 -6.98 -12.22 -22.54
CA GLY A 252 -8.29 -12.50 -23.10
C GLY A 252 -8.87 -13.80 -22.51
N GLU A 253 -10.17 -13.82 -22.25
CA GLU A 253 -10.85 -15.06 -21.90
C GLU A 253 -10.77 -16.05 -23.07
N SER A 254 -10.37 -17.30 -22.78
CA SER A 254 -10.46 -18.47 -23.66
C SER A 254 -10.26 -18.18 -25.16
N GLY A 255 -9.08 -17.65 -25.52
CA GLY A 255 -8.71 -17.37 -26.92
C GLY A 255 -8.77 -15.90 -27.34
N GLY A 256 -9.15 -14.99 -26.44
CA GLY A 256 -8.94 -13.56 -26.63
C GLY A 256 -7.44 -13.21 -26.63
N GLY A 257 -7.04 -12.29 -27.51
CA GLY A 257 -5.65 -11.88 -27.67
C GLY A 257 -5.06 -11.29 -26.38
N TYR A 258 -3.80 -11.60 -26.13
CA TYR A 258 -3.00 -10.99 -25.07
C TYR A 258 -2.70 -9.53 -25.42
N THR A 259 -2.92 -8.62 -24.47
CA THR A 259 -2.61 -7.18 -24.64
C THR A 259 -1.90 -6.65 -23.39
N GLU A 260 -0.81 -5.91 -23.58
CA GLU A 260 -0.21 -5.05 -22.56
C GLU A 260 -0.40 -3.59 -22.95
N THR A 261 -0.73 -2.73 -22.01
CA THR A 261 -0.90 -1.30 -22.24
C THR A 261 0.12 -0.53 -21.42
N LEU A 262 0.90 0.32 -22.10
CA LEU A 262 1.68 1.37 -21.47
C LEU A 262 0.73 2.49 -21.06
N LEU A 263 0.82 2.94 -19.82
CA LEU A 263 0.16 4.14 -19.30
C LEU A 263 1.23 5.06 -18.74
N VAL A 264 1.24 6.33 -19.17
CA VAL A 264 2.17 7.34 -18.65
C VAL A 264 1.38 8.46 -18.02
N PHE A 265 1.56 8.65 -16.73
CA PHE A 265 0.92 9.69 -15.93
C PHE A 265 1.92 10.78 -15.55
N ALA A 266 1.44 12.01 -15.52
CA ALA A 266 2.12 13.10 -14.84
C ALA A 266 1.21 13.68 -13.77
N TYR A 267 1.79 14.05 -12.62
CA TYR A 267 1.06 14.79 -11.61
C TYR A 267 1.86 15.96 -11.06
N ASN A 268 1.14 17.01 -10.68
CA ASN A 268 1.72 18.20 -10.09
C ASN A 268 1.58 18.18 -8.55
N HIS A 269 2.22 19.16 -7.90
CA HIS A 269 2.20 19.29 -6.44
C HIS A 269 0.81 19.63 -5.87
N SER A 270 -0.13 20.08 -6.70
CA SER A 270 -1.55 20.26 -6.33
C SER A 270 -2.36 18.96 -6.43
N GLY A 271 -1.76 17.85 -6.86
CA GLY A 271 -2.40 16.55 -6.96
C GLY A 271 -3.20 16.32 -8.24
N GLU A 272 -3.16 17.25 -9.21
CA GLU A 272 -3.79 17.04 -10.51
C GLU A 272 -2.98 16.04 -11.31
N VAL A 273 -3.61 14.94 -11.73
CA VAL A 273 -2.99 13.88 -12.52
C VAL A 273 -3.54 13.90 -13.95
N TYR A 274 -2.65 13.70 -14.91
CA TYR A 274 -2.93 13.68 -16.34
C TYR A 274 -2.35 12.41 -16.95
N LEU A 275 -3.12 11.75 -17.83
CA LEU A 275 -2.58 10.70 -18.70
C LEU A 275 -1.86 11.38 -19.87
N LEU A 276 -0.53 11.35 -19.87
CA LEU A 276 0.30 11.88 -20.93
C LEU A 276 0.30 10.99 -22.18
N TYR A 277 0.24 9.67 -21.98
CA TYR A 277 0.37 8.73 -23.07
C TYR A 277 -0.25 7.38 -22.76
N SER A 278 -0.77 6.71 -23.79
CA SER A 278 -1.24 5.32 -23.72
C SER A 278 -1.03 4.63 -25.05
N GLU A 279 -0.48 3.41 -25.03
CA GLU A 279 -0.32 2.57 -26.22
C GLU A 279 -0.51 1.10 -25.85
N ASP A 280 -1.19 0.36 -26.73
CA ASP A 280 -1.44 -1.07 -26.60
C ASP A 280 -0.39 -1.86 -27.39
N PHE A 281 0.07 -2.96 -26.80
CA PHE A 281 1.03 -3.90 -27.36
C PHE A 281 0.44 -5.30 -27.31
N TYR A 282 0.55 -6.05 -28.41
CA TYR A 282 0.10 -7.45 -28.47
C TYR A 282 1.21 -8.45 -28.15
N GLN A 283 2.30 -7.97 -27.53
CA GLN A 283 3.49 -8.70 -27.16
C GLN A 283 4.00 -8.21 -25.81
N LYS A 284 4.82 -9.02 -25.14
CA LYS A 284 5.44 -8.64 -23.87
C LYS A 284 6.37 -7.46 -24.08
N VAL A 285 6.20 -6.44 -23.25
CA VAL A 285 7.05 -5.24 -23.25
C VAL A 285 7.82 -5.10 -21.94
N LEU A 286 9.00 -4.50 -22.02
CA LEU A 286 9.78 -4.09 -20.86
C LEU A 286 9.96 -2.58 -20.91
N LEU A 287 9.66 -1.92 -19.79
CA LEU A 287 10.15 -0.57 -19.55
C LEU A 287 11.63 -0.68 -19.23
N GLU A 288 12.44 0.05 -19.98
CA GLU A 288 13.79 0.35 -19.57
C GLU A 288 13.95 1.85 -19.52
N THR A 289 14.74 2.30 -18.59
CA THR A 289 15.38 3.59 -18.77
C THR A 289 16.49 3.43 -19.78
N VAL A 290 16.72 4.50 -20.51
CA VAL A 290 17.97 4.66 -21.25
C VAL A 290 19.19 4.62 -20.29
N TYR A 291 18.95 4.65 -18.94
CA TYR A 291 19.92 4.49 -17.85
C TYR A 291 19.38 3.76 -16.59
N GLU A 292 19.95 2.65 -16.15
CA GLU A 292 19.76 2.18 -14.75
C GLU A 292 20.75 2.84 -13.77
N ASP A 293 21.92 3.28 -14.23
CA ASP A 293 23.02 3.81 -13.41
C ASP A 293 23.44 5.24 -13.87
N PRO A 294 23.48 6.26 -12.99
CA PRO A 294 24.01 7.60 -13.29
C PRO A 294 25.46 7.62 -13.81
N GLU A 295 26.24 6.59 -13.56
CA GLU A 295 27.64 6.45 -14.03
C GLU A 295 27.73 5.79 -15.41
N GLU A 296 26.70 5.05 -15.86
CA GLU A 296 26.64 4.41 -17.18
C GLU A 296 25.97 5.30 -18.25
N ARG A 297 26.33 6.59 -18.25
CA ARG A 297 25.73 7.64 -19.10
C ARG A 297 25.96 7.51 -20.62
N TRP A 298 26.47 6.40 -21.12
CA TRP A 298 26.99 6.32 -22.48
C TRP A 298 25.94 6.22 -23.61
N ASP A 299 24.64 6.10 -23.31
CA ASP A 299 23.57 6.04 -24.33
C ASP A 299 22.35 6.96 -24.13
N ASP A 300 22.44 8.20 -23.59
CA ASP A 300 21.27 9.14 -23.55
C ASP A 300 20.74 9.52 -24.93
N ARG A 301 21.47 9.18 -25.97
CA ARG A 301 21.17 9.61 -27.32
C ARG A 301 20.31 8.57 -28.00
N VAL A 302 19.27 9.03 -28.65
CA VAL A 302 18.27 8.20 -29.33
C VAL A 302 18.14 8.63 -30.78
N TYR A 303 17.78 7.70 -31.65
CA TYR A 303 17.45 8.06 -33.03
C TYR A 303 16.10 8.77 -33.02
N MET A 304 16.06 10.01 -33.50
CA MET A 304 14.88 10.88 -33.47
C MET A 304 14.54 11.34 -34.89
N ASP A 305 14.20 10.37 -35.75
CA ASP A 305 14.06 10.55 -37.21
C ASP A 305 15.37 11.05 -37.86
N SER A 306 16.49 10.51 -37.41
CA SER A 306 17.85 10.92 -37.82
C SER A 306 18.77 9.71 -38.00
N ASN A 307 19.84 9.88 -38.79
CA ASN A 307 20.91 8.87 -38.91
C ASN A 307 21.90 8.90 -37.75
N GLU A 308 21.86 9.95 -36.94
CA GLU A 308 22.71 10.11 -35.75
C GLU A 308 21.83 10.12 -34.50
N LYS A 309 22.34 9.56 -33.41
CA LYS A 309 21.65 9.63 -32.12
C LYS A 309 21.74 11.04 -31.53
N ILE A 310 20.61 11.58 -31.09
CA ILE A 310 20.47 12.92 -30.51
C ILE A 310 20.00 12.79 -29.07
N LYS A 311 20.48 13.69 -28.20
CA LYS A 311 20.03 13.75 -26.82
C LYS A 311 18.62 14.39 -26.75
N PRO A 312 17.63 13.73 -26.15
CA PRO A 312 16.32 14.33 -25.93
C PRO A 312 16.37 15.42 -24.86
N ASP A 313 15.42 16.36 -24.91
CA ASP A 313 15.35 17.47 -23.95
C ASP A 313 15.00 17.00 -22.52
N PHE A 314 14.28 15.88 -22.42
CA PHE A 314 13.81 15.27 -21.17
C PHE A 314 14.10 13.77 -21.15
N GLU A 315 13.86 13.13 -20.00
CA GLU A 315 14.02 11.68 -19.86
C GLU A 315 13.07 10.95 -20.82
N ALA A 316 13.59 9.93 -21.50
CA ALA A 316 12.84 9.14 -22.46
C ALA A 316 12.51 7.76 -21.88
N ILE A 317 11.35 7.22 -22.26
CA ILE A 317 10.93 5.87 -21.89
C ILE A 317 11.36 4.94 -23.03
N ARG A 318 12.25 3.97 -22.76
CA ARG A 318 12.60 2.93 -23.72
C ARG A 318 11.70 1.72 -23.49
N ILE A 319 11.14 1.19 -24.56
CA ILE A 319 10.32 -0.02 -24.57
C ILE A 319 11.07 -1.09 -25.35
N LYS A 320 11.37 -2.20 -24.70
CA LYS A 320 11.93 -3.39 -25.37
C LYS A 320 10.83 -4.40 -25.66
N ILE A 321 10.87 -4.93 -26.88
CA ILE A 321 10.01 -6.01 -27.34
C ILE A 321 10.94 -7.08 -27.93
N ALA A 322 10.69 -8.34 -27.60
CA ALA A 322 11.51 -9.44 -28.11
C ALA A 322 11.52 -9.44 -29.64
N ASP A 323 12.72 -9.65 -30.22
CA ASP A 323 12.95 -9.75 -31.67
C ASP A 323 12.51 -8.52 -32.49
N GLN A 324 12.34 -7.36 -31.86
CA GLN A 324 12.04 -6.09 -32.52
C GLN A 324 13.04 -5.00 -32.13
N PRO A 325 13.23 -3.97 -32.97
CA PRO A 325 13.97 -2.80 -32.56
C PRO A 325 13.31 -2.12 -31.36
N ASP A 326 14.13 -1.59 -30.44
CA ASP A 326 13.64 -0.85 -29.29
C ASP A 326 12.79 0.35 -29.76
N LEU A 327 11.75 0.65 -29.00
CA LEU A 327 10.96 1.87 -29.16
C LEU A 327 11.35 2.86 -28.08
N VAL A 328 11.40 4.14 -28.38
CA VAL A 328 11.63 5.20 -27.39
C VAL A 328 10.56 6.26 -27.51
N TYR A 329 10.00 6.65 -26.37
CA TYR A 329 9.02 7.71 -26.23
C TYR A 329 9.71 8.93 -25.64
N VAL A 330 9.67 10.04 -26.39
CA VAL A 330 10.25 11.32 -26.00
C VAL A 330 9.16 12.35 -25.97
N TYR A 331 9.05 13.08 -24.87
CA TYR A 331 8.10 14.17 -24.74
C TYR A 331 8.47 15.36 -25.65
N LYS A 332 7.47 15.92 -26.32
CA LYS A 332 7.59 17.08 -27.22
C LYS A 332 6.77 18.25 -26.69
N THR A 333 7.47 19.23 -26.13
CA THR A 333 6.88 20.47 -25.58
C THR A 333 6.02 21.23 -26.58
N GLY A 334 6.37 21.22 -27.88
CA GLY A 334 5.61 21.91 -28.93
C GLY A 334 4.20 21.33 -29.16
N PHE A 335 3.96 20.07 -28.77
CA PHE A 335 2.71 19.35 -29.02
C PHE A 335 2.04 18.84 -27.73
N ASP A 336 2.71 18.99 -26.58
CA ASP A 336 2.29 18.46 -25.28
C ASP A 336 1.97 16.94 -25.33
N GLU A 337 2.81 16.18 -26.03
CA GLU A 337 2.61 14.75 -26.24
C GLU A 337 3.94 13.97 -26.22
N MET A 338 3.86 12.65 -25.99
CA MET A 338 4.98 11.73 -26.18
C MET A 338 5.04 11.28 -27.65
N LYS A 339 6.16 11.54 -28.31
CA LYS A 339 6.42 11.02 -29.67
C LYS A 339 7.22 9.71 -29.60
N LYS A 340 6.72 8.70 -30.31
CA LYS A 340 7.35 7.39 -30.48
C LYS A 340 8.44 7.43 -31.56
N TYR A 341 9.57 6.80 -31.29
CA TYR A 341 10.70 6.65 -32.21
C TYR A 341 11.22 5.21 -32.20
N VAL A 342 11.38 4.61 -33.38
CA VAL A 342 12.07 3.32 -33.54
C VAL A 342 13.57 3.57 -33.43
N GLN A 343 14.29 2.78 -32.61
CA GLN A 343 15.72 2.98 -32.35
C GLN A 343 16.61 2.38 -33.43
N LEU A 344 16.42 2.87 -34.66
CA LEU A 344 17.26 2.60 -35.82
C LEU A 344 17.61 3.93 -36.54
N PRO A 345 18.75 4.00 -37.25
CA PRO A 345 19.03 5.10 -38.17
C PRO A 345 17.89 5.29 -39.18
N LEU A 346 17.63 6.54 -39.56
CA LEU A 346 16.60 6.88 -40.55
C LEU A 346 16.78 6.12 -41.89
N ALA A 347 18.02 5.91 -42.34
CA ALA A 347 18.32 5.15 -43.55
C ALA A 347 17.77 3.72 -43.50
N ASP A 348 17.92 3.04 -42.35
CA ASP A 348 17.47 1.66 -42.17
C ASP A 348 15.94 1.56 -42.10
N LEU A 349 15.26 2.63 -41.67
CA LEU A 349 13.79 2.71 -41.65
C LEU A 349 13.21 2.92 -43.06
N GLN A 350 13.86 3.75 -43.89
CA GLN A 350 13.41 4.02 -45.26
C GLN A 350 13.56 2.82 -46.20
N ASP A 351 14.53 1.94 -45.95
CA ASP A 351 14.71 0.71 -46.72
C ASP A 351 13.69 -0.39 -46.35
N SER A 352 12.86 -0.17 -45.32
CA SER A 352 11.88 -1.13 -44.80
C SER A 352 10.41 -0.83 -45.15
N GLU A 353 10.15 0.33 -45.75
CA GLU A 353 8.84 0.72 -46.34
C GLU A 353 8.79 0.42 -47.84
#